data_AF-A0A7V8WSV2-F1
#
_entry.id   AF-A0A7V8WSV2-F1
#
_cell.length_a   1.000
_cell.length_b   1.000
_cell.length_c   1.000
_cell.angle_alpha   90.00
_cell.angle_beta   90.00
_cell.angle_gamma   90.00
#
_symmetry.space_group_name_H-M   'P 1'
#
loop_
_entity.id
_entity.type
_entity.pdbx_description
1 polymer ?
#
loop_
_entity_poly.entity_id
_entity_poly.type
_entity_poly.pdbx_seq_one_letter_code
_entity_poly.pdbx_strand_id
1 'polypeptide(L)' 'MLEREYLANGGDGGDHIRVRFATERGRVLRYTVQFEILNEGRHWPAVRYDSAHGVPHRDTLDWRGETIDKT' A
#
# COMPACT_ATOMS: atom_id res chain seq x y z
N MET A 1 2.75 11.29 17.56
CA MET A 1 2.69 10.39 16.39
C MET A 1 2.69 11.23 15.12
N LEU A 2 3.49 10.88 14.11
CA LEU A 2 3.56 11.58 12.82
C LEU A 2 3.16 10.61 11.71
N GLU A 3 2.17 10.98 10.90
CA GLU A 3 1.74 10.24 9.74
C GLU A 3 2.33 10.83 8.47
N ARG A 4 2.71 9.97 7.53
CA ARG A 4 3.24 10.37 6.24
C ARG A 4 2.69 9.48 5.13
N GLU A 5 2.53 10.08 3.96
CA GLU A 5 2.21 9.38 2.72
C GLU A 5 3.23 9.77 1.64
N TYR A 6 3.63 8.79 0.85
CA TYR A 6 4.51 8.96 -0.29
C TYR A 6 3.98 8.16 -1.47
N LEU A 7 4.11 8.71 -2.68
CA LEU A 7 3.91 8.00 -3.93
C LEU A 7 5.27 7.82 -4.59
N ALA A 8 5.58 6.58 -4.96
CA ALA A 8 6.75 6.23 -5.75
C ALA A 8 6.30 5.61 -7.08
N ASN A 9 7.14 5.74 -8.10
CA ASN A 9 6.92 5.06 -9.38
C ASN A 9 7.02 3.54 -9.17
N GLY A 10 6.00 2.80 -9.62
CA GLY A 10 5.93 1.34 -9.59
C GLY A 10 6.56 0.65 -10.79
N GLY A 11 7.11 1.42 -11.74
CA GLY A 11 7.75 0.95 -12.97
C GLY A 11 7.61 1.99 -14.09
N ASP A 12 8.06 1.61 -15.29
CA ASP A 12 8.01 2.50 -16.47
C ASP A 12 6.59 2.65 -17.06
N GLY A 13 5.65 1.80 -16.64
CA GLY A 13 4.25 1.83 -17.09
C GLY A 13 3.38 2.91 -16.45
N GLY A 14 3.95 3.71 -15.54
CA GLY A 14 3.20 4.73 -14.80
C GLY A 14 2.39 4.15 -13.64
N ASP A 15 2.65 2.92 -13.20
CA ASP A 15 2.08 2.36 -11.97
C ASP A 15 2.61 3.10 -10.73
N HIS A 16 1.90 2.97 -9.60
CA HIS A 16 2.30 3.61 -8.34
C HIS A 16 2.54 2.60 -7.23
N ILE A 17 3.49 2.94 -6.36
CA ILE A 17 3.61 2.37 -5.02
C ILE A 17 3.23 3.48 -4.03
N ARG A 18 2.10 3.29 -3.34
CA ARG A 18 1.63 4.18 -2.29
C ARG A 18 2.08 3.68 -0.95
N VAL A 19 2.88 4.47 -0.25
CA VAL A 19 3.41 4.15 1.06
C VAL A 19 2.81 5.07 2.09
N ARG A 20 2.15 4.51 3.10
CA ARG A 20 1.66 5.21 4.29
C ARG A 20 2.35 4.63 5.51
N PHE A 21 2.78 5.48 6.44
CA PHE A 21 3.26 4.99 7.72
C PHE A 21 3.10 6.02 8.83
N ALA A 22 2.94 5.51 10.04
CA ALA A 22 2.94 6.33 11.25
C ALA A 22 4.21 6.06 12.04
N THR A 23 4.82 7.12 12.55
CA THR A 23 6.00 7.04 13.42
C THR A 23 5.75 7.64 14.80
N GLU A 24 6.45 7.10 15.79
CA GLU A 24 6.57 7.67 17.12
C GLU A 24 8.01 7.53 17.59
N ARG A 25 8.62 8.65 18.02
CA ARG A 25 10.02 8.70 18.48
C ARG A 25 11.00 8.05 17.50
N GLY A 26 10.79 8.26 16.20
CA GLY A 26 11.62 7.72 15.12
C GLY A 26 11.36 6.25 14.78
N ARG A 27 10.42 5.57 15.44
CA ARG A 27 10.05 4.17 15.16
C ARG A 27 8.77 4.11 14.34
N VAL A 28 8.71 3.24 13.33
CA VAL A 28 7.48 2.95 12.59
C VAL A 28 6.56 2.12 13.49
N LEU A 29 5.33 2.60 13.70
CA LEU A 29 4.30 1.92 14.49
C LEU A 29 3.36 1.09 13.61
N ARG A 30 3.02 1.63 12.44
CA ARG A 30 2.21 0.96 11.43
C ARG A 30 2.59 1.44 10.04
N TYR A 31 2.43 0.58 9.05
CA TYR A 31 2.60 0.95 7.66
C TYR A 31 1.60 0.24 6.75
N THR A 32 1.45 0.81 5.56
CA THR A 32 0.77 0.23 4.42
C THR A 32 1.58 0.55 3.17
N VAL A 33 1.90 -0.46 2.38
CA VAL A 33 2.53 -0.35 1.06
C VAL A 33 1.55 -0.95 0.06
N GLN A 34 1.01 -0.14 -0.83
CA GLN A 34 0.02 -0.57 -1.81
C GLN A 34 0.58 -0.37 -3.22
N PHE A 35 0.56 -1.44 -4.02
CA PHE A 35 0.81 -1.39 -5.45
C PHE A 35 -0.50 -1.05 -6.17
N GLU A 36 -0.43 -0.05 -7.05
CA GLU A 36 -1.56 0.44 -7.83
C GLU A 36 -1.24 0.43 -9.32
N ILE A 37 -2.06 -0.28 -10.09
CA ILE A 37 -1.91 -0.42 -11.54
C ILE A 37 -2.61 0.75 -12.22
N LEU A 38 -1.92 1.40 -13.16
CA LEU A 38 -2.53 2.36 -14.06
C LEU A 38 -3.30 1.61 -15.15
N ASN A 39 -4.63 1.70 -15.11
CA ASN A 39 -5.51 1.16 -16.14
C ASN A 39 -6.59 2.18 -16.51
N GLU A 40 -6.77 2.42 -17.81
CA GLU A 40 -7.72 3.39 -18.37
C GLU A 40 -7.61 4.79 -17.74
N GLY A 41 -6.38 5.26 -17.49
CA GLY A 41 -6.12 6.59 -16.92
C GLY A 41 -6.40 6.72 -15.42
N ARG A 42 -6.68 5.61 -14.73
CA ARG A 42 -6.91 5.56 -13.29
C ARG A 42 -5.98 4.54 -12.62
N HIS A 43 -5.53 4.86 -11.41
CA HIS A 43 -4.81 3.93 -10.55
C HIS A 43 -5.78 3.08 -9.75
N TRP A 44 -5.58 1.77 -9.82
CA TRP A 44 -6.40 0.78 -9.13
C TRP A 44 -5.55 -0.06 -8.18
N PRO A 45 -6.05 -0.34 -6.97
CA PRO A 45 -5.33 -1.20 -6.04
C PRO A 45 -5.20 -2.62 -6.59
N ALA A 46 -4.05 -3.26 -6.36
CA ALA A 46 -3.82 -4.65 -6.75
C ALA A 46 -3.26 -5.49 -5.60
N VAL A 47 -2.26 -4.98 -4.88
CA VAL A 47 -1.63 -5.69 -3.75
C VAL A 47 -1.36 -4.71 -2.63
N ARG A 48 -1.63 -5.11 -1.39
CA ARG A 48 -1.31 -4.34 -0.19
C ARG A 48 -0.50 -5.18 0.79
N TYR A 49 0.60 -4.62 1.26
CA TYR A 49 1.29 -5.07 2.45
C TYR A 49 0.98 -4.12 3.58
N ASP A 50 0.52 -4.63 4.71
CA ASP A 50 0.36 -3.80 5.90
C ASP A 50 0.78 -4.54 7.16
N SER A 51 0.92 -3.77 8.23
CA SER A 51 1.30 -4.27 9.55
C SER A 51 0.11 -4.33 10.51
N ALA A 52 -1.12 -4.48 10.01
CA ALA A 52 -2.28 -4.61 10.89
C ALA A 52 -2.07 -5.83 11.81
N HIS A 53 -2.50 -5.69 13.07
CA HIS A 53 -2.29 -6.69 14.12
C HIS A 53 -0.82 -6.99 14.48
N GLY A 54 0.12 -6.14 14.07
CA GLY A 54 1.53 -6.24 14.45
C GLY A 54 2.32 -7.31 13.68
N VAL A 55 1.70 -7.95 12.69
CA VAL A 55 2.33 -8.93 11.82
C VAL A 55 2.19 -8.48 10.36
N PRO A 56 3.30 -8.38 9.60
CA PRO A 56 3.24 -8.14 8.17
C PRO A 56 2.45 -9.23 7.45
N HIS A 57 1.52 -8.83 6.59
CA HIS A 57 0.84 -9.75 5.67
C HIS A 57 0.57 -9.07 4.33
N ARG A 58 0.28 -9.88 3.32
CA ARG A 58 0.00 -9.50 1.95
C ARG A 58 -1.46 -9.78 1.65
N ASP A 59 -2.17 -8.75 1.21
CA ASP A 59 -3.52 -8.83 0.67
C ASP A 59 -3.46 -8.66 -0.85
N THR A 60 -4.08 -9.58 -1.59
CA THR A 60 -4.47 -9.33 -2.99
C THR A 60 -5.83 -8.64 -2.99
N LEU A 61 -5.96 -7.54 -3.75
CA LEU A 61 -7.13 -6.69 -3.77
C LEU A 61 -7.88 -6.82 -5.10
N ASP A 62 -9.20 -6.70 -5.06
CA ASP A 62 -10.01 -6.51 -6.26
C ASP A 62 -10.05 -5.03 -6.70
N TRP A 63 -10.75 -4.74 -7.80
CA TRP A 63 -10.92 -3.37 -8.32
C TRP A 63 -11.67 -2.42 -7.38
N ARG A 64 -12.37 -2.94 -6.35
CA ARG A 64 -13.02 -2.13 -5.30
C ARG A 64 -12.10 -1.88 -4.12
N GLY A 65 -10.93 -2.52 -4.07
CA GLY A 65 -9.98 -2.46 -2.96
C GLY A 65 -10.33 -3.44 -1.83
N GLU A 66 -11.22 -4.40 -2.08
CA GLU A 66 -11.57 -5.45 -1.13
C GLU A 66 -10.56 -6.60 -1.23
N THR A 67 -10.21 -7.20 -0.09
CA THR A 67 -9.26 -8.30 -0.06
C THR A 67 -9.90 -9.58 -0.58
N ILE A 68 -9.29 -10.19 -1.60
CA ILE A 68 -9.72 -11.46 -2.20
C ILE A 68 -8.80 -12.64 -1.84
N ASP A 69 -7.58 -12.37 -1.39
CA ASP A 69 -6.61 -13.38 -0.94
C ASP A 69 -5.66 -12.79 0.11
N LYS A 70 -5.22 -13.60 1.08
CA LYS A 70 -4.32 -13.20 2.17
C LYS A 70 -3.19 -14.20 2.36
N THR A 71 -1.95 -13.71 2.42
CA THR A 71 -0.75 -14.53 2.67
C THR A 71 0.14 -13.86 3.72
#